data_AF-A0A399HP66-F1
#
_entry.id   AF-A0A399HP66-F1
#
_cell.length_a   1.000
_cell.length_b   1.000
_cell.length_c   1.000
_cell.angle_alpha   90.00
_cell.angle_beta   90.00
_cell.angle_gamma   90.00
#
_symmetry.space_group_name_H-M   'P 1'
#
loop_
_entity.id
_entity.type
_entity.pdbx_description
1 polymer ?
#
loop_
_entity_poly.entity_id
_entity_poly.type
_entity_poly.pdbx_seq_one_letter_code
_entity_poly.pdbx_strand_id
1 'polypeptide(L)' 'MTGALADNSGEPHIHRARQPLGAVVLLHSWFGLTHHFRGLCDRLAEVSLSTVAPDLYGGPQTDDLARG' A
#
# COMPACT_ATOMS: atom_id res chain seq x y z
N MET A 1 8.23 -1.28 -22.55
CA MET A 1 8.21 -1.37 -21.08
C MET A 1 6.78 -1.70 -20.68
N THR A 2 6.46 -2.99 -20.58
CA THR A 2 5.13 -3.43 -20.12
C THR A 2 5.05 -3.14 -18.62
N GLY A 3 4.36 -2.06 -18.25
CA GLY A 3 3.94 -1.87 -16.87
C GLY A 3 2.98 -3.01 -16.54
N ALA A 4 3.42 -3.95 -15.69
CA ALA A 4 2.50 -4.87 -15.07
C ALA A 4 1.43 -4.02 -14.39
N LEU A 5 0.18 -4.22 -14.77
CA LEU A 5 -0.97 -3.76 -14.01
C LEU A 5 -0.71 -4.22 -12.58
N ALA A 6 -0.40 -3.28 -11.69
CA ALA A 6 -0.23 -3.59 -10.27
C ALA A 6 -1.53 -4.28 -9.84
N ASP A 7 -1.41 -5.52 -9.38
CA ASP A 7 -2.53 -6.32 -8.94
C ASP A 7 -3.07 -5.73 -7.65
N ASN A 8 -4.07 -4.85 -7.77
CA ASN A 8 -4.79 -4.34 -6.62
C ASN A 8 -5.82 -5.40 -6.19
N SER A 9 -5.33 -6.44 -5.51
CA SER A 9 -6.12 -7.60 -5.05
C SER A 9 -7.17 -7.27 -3.98
N GLY A 10 -7.26 -6.02 -3.52
CA GLY A 10 -8.08 -5.63 -2.38
C GLY A 10 -7.53 -6.12 -1.03
N GLU A 11 -6.37 -6.77 -1.02
CA GLU A 11 -5.75 -7.26 0.20
C GLU A 11 -4.98 -6.15 0.94
N PRO A 12 -4.98 -6.18 2.28
CA PRO A 12 -4.19 -5.25 3.06
C PRO A 12 -2.70 -5.41 2.78
N HIS A 13 -2.03 -4.28 2.60
CA HIS A 13 -0.59 -4.24 2.46
C HIS A 13 0.06 -4.19 3.85
N ILE A 14 0.88 -5.19 4.18
CA ILE A 14 1.45 -5.35 5.52
C ILE A 14 2.97 -5.42 5.42
N HIS A 15 3.66 -4.53 6.14
CA HIS A 15 5.09 -4.61 6.34
C HIS A 15 5.41 -4.90 7.79
N ARG A 16 6.18 -5.96 8.00
CA ARG A 16 6.60 -6.37 9.34
C ARG A 16 8.10 -6.16 9.48
N ALA A 17 8.48 -5.18 10.29
CA ALA A 17 9.89 -4.99 10.63
C ALA A 17 10.36 -6.19 11.47
N ARG A 18 11.61 -6.62 11.25
CA ARG A 18 12.18 -7.80 11.93
C ARG A 18 12.31 -7.60 13.45
N GLN A 19 12.63 -6.37 13.86
CA GLN A 19 12.72 -5.94 15.25
C GLN A 19 12.00 -4.59 15.37
N PRO A 20 10.66 -4.59 15.46
CA PRO A 20 9.88 -3.37 15.36
C PRO A 20 10.04 -2.50 16.61
N LEU A 21 10.36 -1.22 16.40
CA LEU A 21 10.33 -0.18 17.42
C LEU A 21 8.89 0.30 17.69
N GLY A 22 7.99 0.10 16.73
CA GLY A 22 6.59 0.50 16.81
C GLY A 22 5.78 0.02 15.60
N ALA A 23 4.50 0.37 15.60
CA ALA A 23 3.57 0.05 14.52
C ALA A 23 2.78 1.29 14.08
N VAL A 24 2.51 1.38 12.78
CA VAL A 24 1.75 2.47 12.14
C VAL A 24 0.60 1.87 11.35
N VAL A 25 -0.61 2.39 11.55
CA VAL A 25 -1.74 2.13 10.66
C VAL A 25 -1.78 3.26 9.63
N LEU A 26 -1.65 2.91 8.36
CA LEU A 26 -1.65 3.86 7.26
C LEU A 26 -3.00 3.81 6.55
N LEU A 27 -3.68 4.96 6.48
CA LEU A 27 -4.94 5.10 5.77
C LEU A 27 -4.70 5.89 4.48
N HIS A 28 -5.11 5.32 3.35
CA HIS A 28 -5.08 6.04 2.09
C HIS A 28 -6.27 7.02 1.97
N SER A 29 -6.12 7.99 1.07
CA SER A 29 -7.17 8.97 0.77
C SER A 29 -8.14 8.45 -0.30
N TRP A 30 -9.00 9.33 -0.82
CA TRP A 30 -10.03 9.03 -1.84
C TRP A 30 -9.51 8.47 -3.17
N PHE A 31 -8.19 8.43 -3.34
CA PHE A 31 -7.53 7.87 -4.51
C PHE A 31 -7.33 6.34 -4.48
N GLY A 32 -7.65 5.66 -3.37
CA GLY A 32 -7.36 4.24 -3.19
C GLY A 32 -5.94 3.95 -2.67
N LEU A 33 -5.62 2.66 -2.47
CA LEU A 33 -4.31 2.20 -1.97
C LEU A 33 -3.25 2.16 -3.08
N THR A 34 -2.75 3.34 -3.48
CA THR A 34 -1.80 3.50 -4.58
C THR A 34 -0.38 3.03 -4.26
N HIS A 35 0.45 2.91 -5.30
CA HIS A 35 1.88 2.62 -5.20
C HIS A 35 2.64 3.60 -4.28
N HIS A 36 2.18 4.85 -4.20
CA HIS A 36 2.74 5.86 -3.29
C HIS A 36 2.64 5.43 -1.82
N PHE A 37 1.47 4.93 -1.41
CA PHE A 37 1.23 4.48 -0.04
C PHE A 37 1.99 3.21 0.32
N ARG A 38 2.14 2.30 -0.64
CA ARG A 38 2.98 1.10 -0.51
C ARG A 38 4.46 1.49 -0.33
N GLY A 39 4.97 2.36 -1.18
CA GLY A 39 6.34 2.90 -1.04
C GLY A 39 6.56 3.75 0.23
N LEU A 40 5.49 4.27 0.85
CA LEU A 40 5.58 4.87 2.18
C LEU A 40 5.71 3.80 3.28
N CYS A 41 5.00 2.67 3.17
CA CYS A 41 5.17 1.53 4.08
C CYS A 41 6.59 0.97 4.05
N ASP A 42 7.18 0.83 2.86
CA ASP A 42 8.57 0.40 2.69
C ASP A 42 9.54 1.32 3.44
N ARG A 43 9.42 2.64 3.26
CA ARG A 43 10.27 3.62 3.94
C ARG A 43 10.09 3.65 5.46
N LEU A 44 8.89 3.36 5.96
CA LEU A 44 8.65 3.21 7.40
C LEU A 44 9.31 1.94 7.94
N ALA A 45 9.32 0.85 7.17
CA ALA A 45 10.02 -0.38 7.53
C ALA A 45 11.55 -0.19 7.60
N GLU A 46 12.13 0.66 6.75
CA GLU A 46 13.57 1.02 6.78
C GLU A 46 13.98 1.63 8.13
N VAL A 47 13.06 2.31 8.83
CA VAL A 47 13.28 2.88 10.17
C VAL A 47 12.73 1.99 11.29
N SER A 48 12.56 0.69 11.03
CA SER A 48 12.10 -0.33 11.98
C SER A 48 10.68 -0.11 12.52
N LEU A 49 9.79 0.50 11.73
CA LEU A 49 8.35 0.55 12.03
C LEU A 49 7.61 -0.52 11.23
N SER A 50 6.77 -1.30 11.89
CA SER A 50 5.81 -2.17 11.18
C SER A 50 4.63 -1.35 10.69
N THR A 51 4.05 -1.70 9.54
CA THR A 51 2.89 -1.02 8.99
C THR A 51 1.79 -1.98 8.57
N VAL A 52 0.55 -1.49 8.68
CA VAL A 52 -0.63 -2.10 8.05
C VAL A 52 -1.35 -1.00 7.28
N ALA A 53 -1.54 -1.21 5.99
CA ALA A 53 -2.29 -0.34 5.10
C ALA A 53 -3.44 -1.15 4.47
N PRO A 54 -4.64 -1.12 5.09
CA PRO A 54 -5.81 -1.77 4.52
C PRO A 54 -6.25 -1.05 3.24
N ASP A 55 -6.71 -1.83 2.27
CA ASP A 55 -7.42 -1.28 1.11
C ASP A 55 -8.89 -1.01 1.50
N LEU A 56 -9.23 0.27 1.65
CA LEU A 56 -10.58 0.69 2.05
C LEU A 56 -11.59 0.57 0.91
N TYR A 57 -11.13 0.44 -0.34
CA TYR A 57 -11.98 0.38 -1.53
C TYR A 57 -12.04 -1.01 -2.17
N GLY A 58 -11.16 -1.92 -1.76
CA GLY A 58 -11.17 -3.31 -2.22
C GLY A 58 -10.71 -3.45 -3.67
N GLY A 59 -9.69 -2.70 -4.08
CA GLY A 59 -9.04 -2.79 -5.38
C GLY A 59 -9.06 -1.51 -6.22
N PRO A 60 -10.17 -0.76 -6.33
CA PRO A 60 -10.19 0.43 -7.17
C PRO A 60 -9.26 1.54 -6.67
N GLN A 61 -8.46 2.09 -7.58
CA GLN A 61 -7.61 3.26 -7.35
C GLN A 61 -7.66 4.21 -8.55
N THR A 62 -7.34 5.48 -8.33
CA THR A 62 -7.46 6.52 -9.37
C THR A 62 -6.47 6.37 -10.53
N ASP A 63 -5.32 5.72 -10.31
CA ASP A 63 -4.32 5.44 -11.35
C ASP A 63 -4.61 4.14 -12.13
N ASP A 64 -5.72 3.45 -11.87
CA ASP A 64 -6.17 2.34 -12.69
C ASP A 64 -6.46 2.83 -14.13
N LEU A 65 -5.93 2.10 -15.12
CA LEU A 65 -6.33 2.32 -16.50
C LEU A 65 -7.85 2.15 -16.62
N ALA A 66 -8.51 3.05 -17.37
CA ALA A 66 -9.91 2.91 -17.69
C ALA A 66 -10.15 1.49 -18.22
N ARG A 67 -10.94 0.70 -17.49
CA ARG A 67 -11.29 -0.66 -17.90
C ARG A 67 -12.14 -0.54 -19.16
N GLY A 68 -11.54 -0.87 -20.31
CA GLY A 68 -12.22 -1.01 -21.60
C GLY A 68 -12.98 -2.32 -21.69
#